data_AF-A0A544TS71-F1
#
_entry.id   AF-A0A544TS71-F1
#
_cell.length_a   1.000
_cell.length_b   1.000
_cell.length_c   1.000
_cell.angle_alpha   90.00
_cell.angle_beta   90.00
_cell.angle_gamma   90.00
#
_symmetry.space_group_name_H-M   'P 1'
#
loop_
_entity.id
_entity.type
_entity.pdbx_description
1 polymer ?
#
loop_
_entity_poly.entity_id
_entity_poly.type
_entity_poly.pdbx_seq_one_letter_code
_entity_poly.pdbx_strand_id
1 'polypeptide(L)' 'MESGLFKGCLNRDTYIELVNHSSFWFHPTYFDYLKTQGFMWNGYTWIAWGTDLNSIVSFQCV' A
#
# COMPACT_ATOMS: atom_id res chain seq x y z
N MET A 1 -14.32 9.72 3.12
CA MET A 1 -13.15 10.11 3.94
C MET A 1 -12.53 8.84 4.49
N GLU A 2 -11.83 8.06 3.65
CA GLU A 2 -11.18 6.79 4.05
C GLU A 2 -9.66 6.86 3.82
N SER A 3 -9.18 7.87 3.09
CA SER A 3 -7.75 8.12 2.79
C SER A 3 -6.89 8.40 4.03
N GLY A 4 -7.52 8.75 5.16
CA GLY A 4 -6.83 9.01 6.42
C GLY A 4 -6.44 7.75 7.20
N LEU A 5 -7.18 6.65 7.04
CA LEU A 5 -6.91 5.39 7.77
C LEU A 5 -5.62 4.73 7.28
N PHE A 6 -5.37 4.77 5.96
CA PHE A 6 -4.16 4.21 5.37
C PHE A 6 -2.90 4.98 5.82
N LYS A 7 -2.99 6.30 6.07
CA LYS A 7 -1.85 7.09 6.61
C LYS A 7 -1.33 6.56 7.94
N GLY A 8 -2.17 5.89 8.74
CA GLY A 8 -1.75 5.25 10.00
C GLY A 8 -0.81 4.06 9.81
N CYS A 9 -0.68 3.56 8.59
CA CYS A 9 0.09 2.37 8.23
C CYS A 9 1.46 2.68 7.62
N LEU A 10 1.84 3.96 7.59
CA LEU A 10 3.15 4.40 7.13
C LEU A 10 4.27 3.74 7.93
N ASN A 11 5.31 3.24 7.24
CA ASN A 11 6.43 2.48 7.79
C ASN A 11 6.04 1.17 8.51
N ARG A 12 4.92 0.55 8.10
CA ARG A 12 4.50 -0.77 8.57
C ARG A 12 4.21 -1.69 7.40
N ASP A 13 4.39 -2.98 7.62
CA ASP A 13 4.02 -3.98 6.62
C ASP A 13 2.49 -3.99 6.48
N THR A 14 2.04 -3.57 5.30
CA THR A 14 0.61 -3.43 5.01
C THR A 14 0.24 -4.42 3.93
N TYR A 15 -0.71 -5.30 4.20
CA TYR A 15 -1.28 -6.16 3.18
C TYR A 15 -2.33 -5.37 2.40
N ILE A 16 -2.10 -5.12 1.12
CA ILE A 16 -3.03 -4.37 0.28
C ILE A 16 -3.66 -5.28 -0.77
N GLU A 17 -4.92 -4.98 -1.10
CA GLU A 17 -5.65 -5.56 -2.21
C GLU A 17 -6.03 -4.44 -3.17
N LEU A 18 -5.69 -4.64 -4.44
CA LEU A 18 -5.96 -3.72 -5.53
C LEU A 18 -7.27 -4.07 -6.24
N VAL A 19 -7.82 -3.08 -6.94
CA VAL A 19 -9.07 -3.21 -7.72
C VAL A 19 -9.02 -4.30 -8.80
N ASN A 20 -7.83 -4.71 -9.20
CA ASN A 20 -7.59 -5.81 -10.14
C ASN A 20 -7.48 -7.18 -9.45
N HIS A 21 -7.93 -7.32 -8.20
CA HIS A 21 -7.81 -8.53 -7.37
C HIS A 21 -6.36 -8.95 -7.07
N SER A 22 -5.37 -8.08 -7.29
CA SER A 22 -4.00 -8.36 -6.88
C SER A 22 -3.84 -8.02 -5.41
N SER A 23 -3.43 -8.99 -4.60
CA SER A 23 -3.12 -8.78 -3.19
C SER A 23 -1.67 -9.15 -2.87
N PHE A 24 -1.00 -8.26 -2.12
CA PHE A 24 0.42 -8.41 -1.80
C PHE A 24 0.80 -7.55 -0.60
N TRP A 25 1.95 -7.90 -0.01
CA TRP A 25 2.57 -7.08 1.03
C TRP A 25 3.18 -5.82 0.43
N PHE A 26 2.85 -4.69 1.03
CA PHE A 26 3.32 -3.38 0.64
C PHE A 26 3.77 -2.60 1.87
N HIS A 27 4.97 -2.05 1.80
CA HIS A 27 5.59 -1.27 2.85
C HIS A 27 5.62 0.20 2.40
N PRO A 28 4.59 1.01 2.71
CA PRO A 28 4.54 2.41 2.35
C PRO A 28 5.61 3.20 3.12
N THR A 29 6.50 3.87 2.40
CA THR A 29 7.50 4.78 2.98
C THR A 29 7.15 6.24 2.76
N TYR A 30 6.34 6.52 1.74
CA TYR A 30 5.92 7.87 1.40
C TYR A 30 4.44 7.91 1.07
N PHE A 31 3.78 8.96 1.55
CA PHE A 31 2.36 9.16 1.38
C PHE A 31 2.05 10.57 0.90
N ASP A 32 1.20 10.66 -0.11
CA ASP A 32 0.66 11.89 -0.65
C ASP A 32 -0.87 11.94 -0.42
N TYR A 33 -1.56 12.88 -1.04
CA TYR A 33 -3.01 13.03 -0.82
C TYR A 33 -3.83 11.85 -1.38
N LEU A 34 -3.42 11.33 -2.55
CA LEU A 34 -4.06 10.20 -3.23
C LEU A 34 -3.04 9.19 -3.76
N LYS A 35 -1.76 9.38 -3.47
CA LYS A 35 -0.66 8.54 -3.95
C LYS A 35 0.11 7.98 -2.79
N THR A 36 0.61 6.77 -2.97
CA THR A 36 1.51 6.12 -2.03
C THR A 36 2.69 5.54 -2.79
N GLN A 37 3.86 5.62 -2.18
CA GLN A 37 5.09 5.04 -2.70
C GLN A 37 5.79 4.27 -1.59
N GLY A 38 6.49 3.21 -1.96
CA GLY A 38 7.13 2.34 -0.99
C GLY A 38 7.75 1.13 -1.66
N PHE A 39 7.70 0.02 -0.95
CA PHE A 39 8.23 -1.25 -1.43
C PHE A 39 7.13 -2.29 -1.46
N MET A 40 6.95 -2.96 -2.59
CA MET A 40 6.08 -4.14 -2.67
C MET A 40 6.90 -5.42 -2.54
N TRP A 41 6.32 -6.43 -1.91
CA TRP A 41 6.88 -7.76 -1.83
C TRP A 41 6.48 -8.57 -3.06
N ASN A 42 7.46 -9.06 -3.81
CA ASN A 42 7.21 -9.91 -4.98
C ASN A 42 7.27 -11.43 -4.67
N GLY A 43 7.41 -11.81 -3.40
CA GLY A 43 7.64 -13.20 -2.98
C GLY A 43 9.09 -13.52 -2.63
N TYR A 44 10.05 -12.75 -3.15
CA TYR A 44 11.49 -12.97 -2.96
C TYR A 44 12.19 -11.76 -2.36
N THR A 45 11.81 -10.55 -2.78
CA THR A 45 12.43 -9.31 -2.32
C THR A 45 11.44 -8.14 -2.34
N TRP A 46 11.82 -7.07 -1.67
CA TRP A 46 11.16 -5.77 -1.68
C TRP A 46 11.62 -4.97 -2.91
N ILE A 47 10.67 -4.60 -3.76
CA ILE A 47 10.93 -3.78 -4.95
C ILE A 47 10.20 -2.44 -4.84
N ALA A 48 10.83 -1.37 -5.31
CA ALA A 48 10.22 -0.04 -5.30
C ALA A 48 8.94 -0.05 -6.13
N TRP A 49 7.84 0.37 -5.52
CA TRP A 49 6.53 0.39 -6.16
C TRP A 49 5.69 1.54 -5.62
N GLY A 50 4.83 2.09 -6.48
CA GLY A 50 3.95 3.19 -6.13
C GLY A 50 2.66 3.12 -6.92
N THR A 51 1.57 3.51 -6.28
CA THR A 51 0.24 3.54 -6.88
C THR A 51 -0.60 4.65 -6.26
N ASP A 52 -1.76 4.88 -6.87
CA ASP A 52 -2.79 5.73 -6.30
C ASP A 52 -3.60 4.93 -5.26
N LEU A 53 -3.88 5.54 -4.12
CA LEU A 53 -4.71 4.96 -3.05
C LEU A 53 -6.10 4.58 -3.52
N ASN A 54 -6.58 5.25 -4.57
CA ASN A 54 -7.86 4.97 -5.17
C ASN A 54 -7.90 3.64 -5.93
N SER A 55 -6.74 3.04 -6.21
CA SER A 55 -6.63 1.69 -6.78
C SER A 55 -6.59 0.61 -5.70
N ILE A 56 -6.46 0.98 -4.43
CA ILE A 56 -6.47 0.06 -3.29
C ILE A 56 -7.91 -0.05 -2.79
N VAL A 57 -8.47 -1.26 -2.85
CA VAL A 57 -9.85 -1.53 -2.40
C VAL A 57 -9.87 -1.91 -0.93
N SER A 58 -8.86 -2.67 -0.48
CA SER A 58 -8.75 -3.12 0.89
C SER A 58 -7.31 -3.07 1.34
N PHE A 59 -7.11 -2.77 2.62
CA PHE A 59 -5.79 -2.71 3.22
C PHE A 59 -5.85 -3.16 4.67
N GLN A 60 -4.84 -3.90 5.09
CA GLN A 60 -4.69 -4.38 6.46
C GLN A 60 -3.27 -4.12 6.94
N CYS A 61 -3.17 -3.38 8.04
CA CYS A 61 -1.91 -2.99 8.62
C CYS A 61 -1.67 -3.87 9.82
N VAL A 62 -0.55 -4.60 9.82
CA VAL A 62 -0.14 -5.50 10.91
C VAL A 62 1.04 -4.95 11.68
#